data_AF-A0A645EW79-F1
#
_entry.id   AF-A0A645EW79-F1
#
_cell.length_a   1.000
_cell.length_b   1.000
_cell.length_c   1.000
_cell.angle_alpha   90.00
_cell.angle_beta   90.00
_cell.angle_gamma   90.00
#
_symmetry.space_group_name_H-M   'P 1'
#
loop_
_entity.id
_entity.type
_entity.pdbx_description
1 polymer ?
#
loop_
_entity_poly.entity_id
_entity_poly.type
_entity_poly.pdbx_seq_one_letter_code
_entity_poly.pdbx_strand_id
1 'polypeptide(L)'
;MNFEDTWNNIICHAGEEFFTKRNLAFRYKIINNSVVPDRTNYPLSKANFEKAAQFLPLDGPGQISDLIRGSSYVFAILEDKRIL
;
A
#
# COMPACT_ATOMS: atom_id res chain seq x y z
N MET A 1 7.08 6.28 -13.23
CA MET A 1 5.81 5.54 -13.37
C MET A 1 4.68 6.49 -12.99
N ASN A 2 3.54 6.49 -13.69
CA ASN A 2 2.39 7.29 -13.25
C ASN A 2 1.68 6.54 -12.11
N PHE A 3 0.99 7.26 -11.22
CA PHE A 3 0.25 6.64 -10.12
C PHE A 3 -0.81 5.64 -10.62
N GLU A 4 -1.42 5.88 -11.78
CA GLU A 4 -2.37 4.93 -12.37
C GLU A 4 -1.73 3.57 -12.71
N ASP A 5 -0.47 3.55 -13.17
CA ASP A 5 0.22 2.29 -13.43
C ASP A 5 0.53 1.56 -12.11
N THR A 6 0.99 2.31 -11.09
CA THR A 6 1.20 1.77 -9.73
C THR A 6 -0.10 1.21 -9.16
N TRP A 7 -1.22 1.91 -9.34
CA TRP A 7 -2.53 1.46 -8.87
C TRP A 7 -3.00 0.20 -9.60
N ASN A 8 -2.78 0.13 -10.92
CA ASN A 8 -3.07 -1.08 -11.69
C ASN A 8 -2.24 -2.27 -11.21
N ASN A 9 -0.95 -2.08 -10.91
CA ASN A 9 -0.13 -3.13 -10.32
C ASN A 9 -0.66 -3.61 -8.96
N ILE A 10 -1.12 -2.69 -8.12
CA ILE A 10 -1.76 -3.02 -6.83
C ILE A 10 -3.02 -3.88 -7.06
N ILE A 11 -3.83 -3.56 -8.07
CA ILE A 11 -5.00 -4.38 -8.40
C ILE A 11 -4.57 -5.77 -8.90
N CYS A 12 -3.59 -5.84 -9.81
CA CYS A 12 -3.11 -7.08 -10.42
C CYS A 12 -2.52 -8.06 -9.40
N HIS A 13 -1.83 -7.55 -8.37
CA HIS A 13 -1.20 -8.36 -7.33
C HIS A 13 -2.05 -8.54 -6.07
N ALA A 14 -3.33 -8.19 -6.12
CA ALA A 14 -4.25 -8.43 -5.02
C ALA A 14 -4.37 -9.94 -4.72
N GLY A 15 -4.32 -10.29 -3.43
CA GLY A 15 -4.35 -11.68 -2.95
C GLY A 15 -2.98 -12.34 -2.82
N GLU A 16 -1.91 -11.73 -3.35
CA GLU A 16 -0.54 -12.19 -3.11
C GLU A 16 -0.05 -11.84 -1.70
N GLU A 17 1.05 -12.47 -1.29
CA GLU A 17 1.70 -12.21 -0.01
C GLU A 17 2.65 -11.02 -0.11
N PHE A 18 2.53 -10.12 0.87
CA PHE A 18 3.36 -8.93 1.05
C PHE A 18 3.91 -8.91 2.47
N PHE A 19 5.00 -8.16 2.67
CA PHE A 19 5.68 -8.06 3.96
C PHE A 19 5.77 -6.61 4.39
N THR A 20 5.32 -6.32 5.60
CA THR A 20 5.58 -5.01 6.20
C THR A 20 7.07 -4.81 6.47
N LYS A 21 7.51 -3.57 6.71
CA LYS A 21 8.91 -3.27 7.10
C LYS A 21 9.40 -4.09 8.32
N ARG A 22 8.48 -4.54 9.18
CA ARG A 22 8.77 -5.41 10.33
C ARG A 22 8.75 -6.91 9.99
N ASN A 23 8.78 -7.26 8.71
CA ASN A 23 8.71 -8.61 8.16
C ASN A 23 7.44 -9.39 8.55
N LEU A 24 6.33 -8.68 8.78
CA LEU A 24 5.04 -9.32 9.03
C LEU A 24 4.34 -9.57 7.70
N ALA A 25 4.10 -10.84 7.38
CA ALA A 25 3.33 -11.26 6.21
C ALA A 25 1.87 -10.81 6.33
N PHE A 26 1.31 -10.39 5.21
CA PHE A 26 -0.11 -10.08 5.04
C PHE A 26 -0.53 -10.25 3.59
N ARG A 27 -1.83 -10.38 3.36
CA ARG A 27 -2.47 -10.31 2.05
C ARG A 27 -3.49 -9.18 2.04
N TYR A 28 -3.94 -8.78 0.87
CA TYR A 28 -5.03 -7.83 0.76
C TYR A 28 -5.96 -8.16 -0.39
N LYS A 29 -7.14 -7.54 -0.35
CA LYS A 29 -8.14 -7.55 -1.42
C LYS A 29 -8.49 -6.12 -1.80
N ILE A 30 -9.00 -5.94 -3.02
CA ILE A 30 -9.55 -4.67 -3.48
C ILE A 30 -11.06 -4.66 -3.25
N ILE A 31 -11.57 -3.69 -2.51
CA ILE A 31 -13.00 -3.44 -2.31
C ILE A 31 -13.26 -1.95 -2.48
N ASN A 32 -14.18 -1.57 -3.37
CA ASN A 32 -14.59 -0.17 -3.58
C ASN A 32 -13.39 0.79 -3.70
N ASN A 33 -12.43 0.45 -4.57
CA ASN A 33 -11.22 1.25 -4.79
C ASN A 33 -10.37 1.45 -3.52
N SER A 34 -10.43 0.49 -2.60
CA SER A 34 -9.66 0.46 -1.36
C SER A 34 -8.97 -0.88 -1.22
N VAL A 35 -7.73 -0.85 -0.73
CA VAL A 35 -6.97 -2.01 -0.32
C VAL A 35 -7.41 -2.39 1.09
N VAL A 36 -7.85 -3.63 1.30
CA VAL A 36 -8.26 -4.14 2.61
C VAL A 36 -7.30 -5.26 3.02
N PRO A 37 -6.34 -4.99 3.93
CA PRO A 37 -5.44 -6.01 4.45
C PRO A 37 -6.20 -7.03 5.30
N ASP A 38 -5.83 -8.30 5.21
CA ASP A 38 -6.43 -9.41 5.97
C ASP A 38 -6.18 -9.30 7.49
N ARG A 39 -5.03 -8.77 7.89
CA ARG A 39 -4.64 -8.62 9.31
C ARG A 39 -5.53 -7.68 10.10
N THR A 40 -6.05 -6.62 9.48
CA THR A 40 -6.81 -5.57 10.18
C THR A 40 -8.23 -5.40 9.65
N ASN A 41 -8.50 -5.88 8.43
CA ASN A 41 -9.73 -5.62 7.68
C ASN A 41 -10.07 -4.13 7.56
N TYR A 42 -9.10 -3.25 7.76
CA TYR A 42 -9.29 -1.81 7.69
C TYR A 42 -9.09 -1.32 6.25
N PRO A 43 -10.07 -0.67 5.61
CA PRO A 43 -9.95 -0.21 4.24
C PRO A 43 -8.99 0.97 4.10
N LEU A 44 -8.04 0.84 3.18
CA LEU A 44 -7.05 1.85 2.78
C LEU A 44 -7.44 2.37 1.40
N SER A 45 -7.96 3.60 1.32
CA SER A 45 -8.47 4.17 0.06
C SER A 45 -7.37 4.41 -0.97
N LYS A 46 -7.69 4.34 -2.28
CA LYS A 46 -6.80 4.76 -3.39
C LYS A 46 -6.13 6.11 -3.13
N ALA A 47 -6.89 7.08 -2.59
CA ALA A 47 -6.36 8.40 -2.27
C ALA A 47 -5.23 8.40 -1.23
N ASN A 48 -5.21 7.43 -0.30
CA ASN A 48 -4.08 7.28 0.63
C ASN A 48 -2.81 6.82 -0.09
N PHE A 49 -2.95 5.92 -1.07
CA PHE A 49 -1.83 5.48 -1.89
C PHE A 49 -1.34 6.59 -2.82
N GLU A 50 -2.26 7.36 -3.40
CA GLU A 50 -1.93 8.49 -4.26
C GLU A 50 -1.12 9.54 -3.50
N LYS A 51 -1.59 9.91 -2.29
CA LYS A 51 -0.87 10.83 -1.41
C LYS A 51 0.50 10.28 -1.03
N ALA A 52 0.59 9.02 -0.64
CA ALA A 52 1.88 8.42 -0.27
C ALA A 52 2.86 8.34 -1.44
N ALA A 53 2.38 8.07 -2.66
CA ALA A 53 3.19 7.99 -3.86
C ALA A 53 3.88 9.33 -4.20
N GLN A 54 3.32 10.46 -3.76
CA GLN A 54 3.95 11.80 -3.93
C GLN A 54 5.22 11.99 -3.10
N PHE A 55 5.45 11.15 -2.08
CA PHE A 55 6.61 11.22 -1.19
C PHE A 55 7.65 10.13 -1.49
N LEU A 56 7.52 9.42 -2.61
CA LEU A 56 8.50 8.41 -3.00
C LEU A 56 9.85 9.05 -3.40
N PRO A 57 10.97 8.38 -3.12
CA PRO A 57 11.09 7.12 -2.37
C PRO A 57 10.83 7.32 -0.87
N LEU A 58 10.22 6.32 -0.22
CA LEU A 58 9.93 6.38 1.21
C LEU A 58 11.02 5.62 1.98
N ASP A 59 11.57 6.21 3.03
CA ASP A 59 12.49 5.54 3.96
C ASP A 59 11.72 4.66 4.96
N GLY A 60 10.46 4.98 5.23
CA GLY A 60 9.65 4.20 6.16
C GLY A 60 8.22 4.70 6.35
N PRO A 61 7.38 3.89 7.01
CA PRO A 61 5.97 4.23 7.24
C PRO A 61 5.77 5.42 8.18
N GLY A 62 6.81 5.86 8.90
CA GLY A 62 6.76 7.04 9.77
C GLY A 62 6.71 8.37 9.01
N GLN A 63 7.21 8.43 7.77
CA GLN A 63 7.15 9.66 6.96
C GLN A 63 5.72 10.03 6.54
N ILE A 64 4.83 9.03 6.47
CA ILE A 64 3.44 9.21 6.03
C ILE A 64 2.42 8.85 7.13
N SER A 65 2.87 8.53 8.36
CA SER A 65 1.98 8.12 9.45
C SER A 65 1.01 9.21 9.90
N ASP A 66 1.42 10.47 9.79
CA ASP A 66 0.60 11.63 10.16
C ASP A 66 -0.34 12.06 9.02
N LEU A 67 -0.07 11.59 7.79
CA LEU A 67 -0.81 11.94 6.59
C LEU A 67 -1.93 10.94 6.28
N ILE A 68 -1.69 9.65 6.55
CA ILE A 68 -2.61 8.57 6.19
C ILE A 68 -2.74 7.52 7.29
N ARG A 69 -3.91 6.88 7.33
CA ARG A 69 -4.13 5.70 8.15
C ARG A 69 -3.53 4.47 7.48
N GLY A 70 -3.03 3.54 8.29
CA GLY A 70 -2.45 2.28 7.80
C GLY A 70 -1.13 2.45 7.05
N SER A 71 -0.35 3.48 7.40
CA SER A 71 0.93 3.80 6.74
C SER A 71 1.88 2.61 6.62
N SER A 72 1.87 1.68 7.59
CA SER A 72 2.69 0.46 7.53
C SER A 72 2.35 -0.45 6.35
N TYR A 73 1.06 -0.58 6.00
CA TYR A 73 0.61 -1.40 4.88
C TYR A 73 0.75 -0.65 3.56
N VAL A 74 0.41 0.65 3.53
CA VAL A 74 0.58 1.47 2.33
C VAL A 74 2.05 1.52 1.91
N PHE A 75 2.96 1.78 2.86
CA PHE A 75 4.40 1.73 2.63
C PHE A 75 4.85 0.37 2.08
N ALA A 76 4.41 -0.72 2.74
CA ALA A 76 4.83 -2.08 2.37
C ALA A 76 4.40 -2.48 0.94
N ILE A 77 3.24 -2.01 0.50
CA ILE A 77 2.75 -2.28 -0.85
C ILE A 77 3.49 -1.40 -1.86
N LEU A 78 3.65 -0.10 -1.59
CA LEU A 78 4.31 0.81 -2.52
C LEU A 78 5.79 0.44 -2.73
N GLU A 79 6.53 0.09 -1.69
CA GLU A 79 7.95 -0.27 -1.80
C GLU A 79 8.21 -1.65 -2.41
N ASP A 80 7.17 -2.43 -2.68
CA ASP A 80 7.34 -3.74 -3.29
C ASP A 80 7.73 -3.61 -4.78
N LYS A 81 8.78 -4.33 -5.19
CA LYS A 81 9.28 -4.35 -6.57
C LYS A 81 8.25 -4.77 -7.63
N ARG A 82 7.13 -5.38 -7.23
CA ARG A 82 6.01 -5.72 -8.13
C ARG A 82 5.14 -4.52 -8.45
N ILE A 83 5.23 -3.46 -7.64
CA ILE A 83 4.29 -2.33 -7.64
C ILE A 83 4.88 -1.08 -8.29
N LEU A 84 6.13 -0.72 -7.95
CA LEU A 84 6.88 0.42 -8.50
C LEU A 84 7.84 0.05 -9.65
#